data_AF-X1IN51-F1
#
_entry.id   AF-X1IN51-F1
#
_cell.length_a   1.000
_cell.length_b   1.000
_cell.length_c   1.000
_cell.angle_alpha   90.00
_cell.angle_beta   90.00
_cell.angle_gamma   90.00
#
_symmetry.space_group_name_H-M   'P 1'
#
loop_
_entity.id
_entity.type
_entity.pdbx_description
1 polymer ?
#
loop_
_entity_poly.entity_id
_entity_poly.type
_entity_poly.pdbx_seq_one_letter_code
_entity_poly.pdbx_strand_id
1 'polypeptide(L)'
;MIDSLEKGNCVGILLQGSSGTGKTLLAISLAKVYKASYYIIDGSPDLDRRDIEGNWELLKVETKFNYGPLTLAIKDANNEGIAFIIINEINA
;
A
#
# COMPACT_ATOMS: atom_id res chain seq x y z
N MET A 1 22.27 -3.36 2.66
CA MET A 1 21.13 -2.45 2.96
C MET A 1 20.21 -2.53 1.73
N ILE A 2 19.12 -1.77 1.59
CA ILE A 2 18.50 -1.67 0.25
C ILE A 2 19.45 -0.80 -0.58
N ASP A 3 20.47 -1.43 -1.16
CA ASP A 3 21.64 -0.72 -1.71
C ASP A 3 21.35 -0.15 -3.10
N SER A 4 20.31 -0.65 -3.78
CA SER A 4 19.81 -0.14 -5.06
C SER A 4 18.45 -0.79 -5.37
N LEU A 5 17.44 0.02 -5.69
CA LEU A 5 16.18 -0.42 -6.28
C LEU A 5 16.18 0.02 -7.75
N GLU A 6 16.32 -0.92 -8.68
CA GLU A 6 16.17 -0.58 -10.10
C GLU A 6 14.72 -0.17 -10.39
N LYS A 7 14.52 0.78 -11.30
CA LYS A 7 13.19 1.23 -11.70
C LYS A 7 12.36 0.06 -12.23
N GLY A 8 11.10 -0.02 -11.80
CA GLY A 8 10.16 -1.06 -12.23
C GLY A 8 10.18 -2.32 -11.36
N ASN A 9 10.96 -2.34 -10.27
CA ASN A 9 10.94 -3.44 -9.31
C ASN A 9 10.00 -3.17 -8.11
N CYS A 10 9.43 -4.24 -7.57
CA CYS A 10 8.70 -4.25 -6.31
C CYS A 10 9.51 -5.06 -5.29
N VAL A 11 9.69 -4.54 -4.08
CA VAL A 11 10.40 -5.23 -3.00
C VAL A 11 9.48 -5.42 -1.81
N GLY A 12 9.33 -6.68 -1.39
CA GLY A 12 8.60 -7.05 -0.18
C GLY A 12 9.53 -7.07 1.04
N ILE A 13 9.11 -6.45 2.13
CA ILE A 13 9.82 -6.43 3.41
C ILE A 13 8.86 -6.86 4.51
N LEU A 14 9.21 -7.93 5.23
CA LEU A 14 8.46 -8.37 6.40
C LEU A 14 9.06 -7.75 7.66
N LEU A 15 8.24 -7.03 8.42
CA LEU A 15 8.59 -6.53 9.74
C LEU A 15 7.92 -7.43 10.80
N GLN A 16 8.73 -8.15 11.59
CA GLN A 16 8.25 -9.03 12.64
C GLN A 16 8.77 -8.58 14.02
N GLY A 17 7.89 -8.64 15.02
CA GLY A 17 8.20 -8.27 16.40
C GLY A 17 6.92 -8.06 17.21
N SER A 18 7.05 -7.94 18.53
CA SER A 18 5.92 -7.73 19.45
C SER A 18 5.06 -6.52 19.07
N SER A 19 3.78 -6.53 19.44
CA SER A 19 2.90 -5.37 19.23
C SER A 19 3.46 -4.12 19.90
N GLY A 20 3.18 -2.94 19.35
CA GLY A 20 3.64 -1.66 19.89
C GLY A 20 5.12 -1.31 19.64
N THR A 21 5.91 -2.16 18.96
CA THR A 21 7.33 -1.88 18.65
C THR A 21 7.56 -0.88 17.50
N GLY A 22 6.51 -0.22 17.02
CA GLY A 22 6.63 0.83 16.00
C GLY A 22 6.84 0.33 14.56
N LYS A 23 6.56 -0.95 14.25
CA LYS A 23 6.69 -1.52 12.89
C LYS A 23 5.97 -0.67 11.82
N THR A 24 4.71 -0.35 12.06
CA THR A 24 3.90 0.48 11.14
C THR A 24 4.44 1.91 11.08
N LEU A 25 4.85 2.47 12.22
CA LEU A 25 5.44 3.81 12.28
C LEU A 25 6.75 3.90 11.50
N LEU A 26 7.57 2.86 11.54
CA LEU A 26 8.82 2.77 10.79
C LEU A 26 8.54 2.77 9.28
N ALA A 27 7.58 1.96 8.81
CA ALA A 27 7.20 1.91 7.39
C ALA A 27 6.65 3.27 6.90
N ILE A 28 5.77 3.91 7.67
CA ILE A 28 5.24 5.26 7.37
C ILE A 28 6.38 6.29 7.34
N SER A 29 7.29 6.23 8.31
CA SER A 29 8.42 7.16 8.37
C SER A 29 9.35 6.99 7.17
N LEU A 30 9.57 5.76 6.71
CA LEU A 30 10.34 5.49 5.50
C LEU A 30 9.68 6.12 4.26
N ALA A 31 8.38 5.92 4.07
CA ALA A 31 7.64 6.55 2.98
C ALA A 31 7.75 8.08 2.99
N LYS A 32 7.63 8.70 4.18
CA LYS A 32 7.81 10.15 4.36
C LYS A 32 9.22 10.62 4.02
N VAL A 33 10.26 9.87 4.40
CA VAL A 33 11.65 10.18 4.06
C VAL A 33 11.86 10.18 2.55
N TYR A 34 11.25 9.22 1.85
CA TYR A 34 11.28 9.16 0.38
C TYR A 34 10.30 10.12 -0.31
N LYS A 35 9.50 10.88 0.44
CA LYS A 35 8.40 11.73 -0.09
C LYS A 35 7.45 10.96 -1.01
N ALA A 36 7.24 9.69 -0.70
CA ALA A 36 6.40 8.78 -1.47
C ALA A 36 5.00 8.71 -0.86
N SER A 37 3.99 8.50 -1.68
CA SER A 37 2.68 8.12 -1.17
C SER A 37 2.74 6.76 -0.48
N TYR A 38 1.86 6.55 0.52
CA TYR A 38 1.74 5.27 1.19
C TYR A 38 0.27 4.94 1.46
N TYR A 39 -0.03 3.65 1.38
CA TYR A 39 -1.37 3.11 1.60
C TYR A 39 -1.29 1.98 2.59
N ILE A 40 -2.21 1.98 3.55
CA ILE A 40 -2.29 0.95 4.60
C ILE A 40 -3.44 0.02 4.25
N ILE A 41 -3.17 -1.28 4.26
CA ILE A 41 -4.13 -2.36 4.11
C ILE A 41 -4.17 -3.11 5.44
N ASP A 42 -5.36 -3.29 5.97
CA ASP A 42 -5.59 -4.17 7.12
C ASP A 42 -5.72 -5.61 6.61
N GLY A 43 -4.76 -6.46 6.93
CA GLY A 43 -4.72 -7.87 6.53
C GLY A 43 -5.67 -8.78 7.29
N SER A 44 -6.66 -8.24 8.00
CA SER A 44 -7.68 -9.02 8.72
C SER A 44 -8.35 -10.08 7.82
N PRO A 45 -8.86 -11.19 8.40
CA PRO A 45 -9.50 -12.26 7.63
C PRO A 45 -10.74 -11.83 6.82
N ASP A 46 -11.36 -10.71 7.20
CA ASP A 46 -12.57 -10.17 6.56
C ASP A 46 -12.26 -9.28 5.34
N LEU A 47 -10.98 -9.13 4.97
CA LEU A 47 -10.55 -8.29 3.86
C LEU A 47 -11.10 -8.80 2.51
N ASP A 48 -11.95 -7.99 1.86
CA ASP A 48 -12.46 -8.28 0.51
C ASP A 48 -11.46 -7.77 -0.55
N ARG A 49 -11.44 -8.43 -1.71
CA ARG A 49 -10.64 -8.00 -2.87
C ARG A 49 -10.93 -6.54 -3.25
N ARG A 50 -12.17 -6.07 -3.10
CA ARG A 50 -12.57 -4.69 -3.40
C ARG A 50 -11.92 -3.67 -2.47
N ASP A 51 -11.62 -4.06 -1.22
CA ASP A 51 -10.92 -3.20 -0.26
C ASP A 51 -9.43 -3.02 -0.62
N ILE A 52 -8.90 -3.88 -1.49
CA ILE A 52 -7.52 -3.85 -1.98
C ILE A 52 -7.43 -3.19 -3.35
N GLU A 53 -8.17 -3.73 -4.32
CA GLU A 53 -8.08 -3.34 -5.73
C GLU A 53 -9.00 -2.17 -6.09
N GLY A 54 -10.10 -2.01 -5.35
CA GLY A 54 -11.19 -1.11 -5.69
C GLY A 54 -12.33 -1.81 -6.42
N ASN A 55 -13.30 -1.02 -6.85
CA ASN A 55 -14.51 -1.52 -7.51
C ASN A 55 -15.08 -0.50 -8.49
N TRP A 56 -15.83 -0.99 -9.47
CA TRP A 56 -16.69 -0.12 -10.27
C TRP A 56 -17.89 0.31 -9.44
N GLU A 57 -18.20 1.60 -9.47
CA GLU A 57 -19.36 2.20 -8.82
C GLU A 57 -20.21 2.92 -9.87
N LEU A 58 -21.51 2.62 -9.86
CA LEU A 58 -22.48 3.30 -10.71
C LEU A 58 -23.01 4.53 -9.98
N LEU A 59 -22.61 5.71 -10.43
CA LEU A 59 -23.18 6.98 -10.01
C LEU A 59 -24.33 7.34 -10.95
N LYS A 60 -25.19 8.27 -10.53
CA LYS A 60 -26.44 8.61 -11.26
C LYS A 60 -26.24 8.97 -12.74
N VAL A 61 -25.04 9.37 -13.15
CA VAL A 61 -24.74 9.91 -14.50
C VAL A 61 -23.57 9.19 -15.17
N GLU A 62 -22.75 8.44 -14.42
CA GLU A 62 -21.54 7.81 -14.95
C GLU A 62 -21.15 6.55 -14.16
N THR A 63 -20.36 5.67 -14.79
CA THR A 63 -19.68 4.58 -14.09
C THR A 63 -18.25 4.99 -13.82
N LYS A 64 -17.85 5.00 -12.54
CA LYS A 64 -16.51 5.39 -12.12
C LYS A 64 -15.81 4.22 -11.45
N PHE A 65 -14.54 4.01 -11.75
CA PHE A 65 -13.72 3.10 -10.98
C PHE A 65 -13.30 3.79 -9.68
N ASN A 66 -13.74 3.25 -8.54
CA ASN A 66 -13.26 3.63 -7.23
C ASN A 66 -11.99 2.84 -6.93
N TYR A 67 -10.84 3.51 -6.87
CA TYR A 67 -9.55 2.84 -6.73
C TYR A 67 -9.31 2.40 -5.29
N GLY A 68 -8.88 1.15 -5.12
CA GLY A 68 -8.40 0.64 -3.84
C GLY A 68 -6.94 1.06 -3.55
N PRO A 69 -6.45 0.82 -2.33
CA PRO A 69 -5.10 1.17 -1.89
C PRO A 69 -4.00 0.57 -2.78
N LEU A 70 -4.16 -0.67 -3.27
CA LEU A 70 -3.18 -1.30 -4.17
C LEU A 70 -3.15 -0.61 -5.53
N THR A 71 -4.32 -0.35 -6.13
CA THR A 71 -4.38 0.27 -7.46
C THR A 71 -4.00 1.75 -7.42
N LEU A 72 -4.28 2.46 -6.32
CA LEU A 72 -3.76 3.80 -6.06
C LEU A 72 -2.23 3.79 -5.93
N ALA A 73 -1.66 2.88 -5.14
CA ALA A 73 -0.21 2.78 -5.02
C ALA A 73 0.49 2.54 -6.36
N ILE A 74 -0.06 1.66 -7.20
CA ILE A 74 0.47 1.41 -8.56
C ILE A 74 0.38 2.68 -9.41
N LYS A 75 -0.77 3.37 -9.38
CA LYS A 75 -0.98 4.61 -10.12
C LYS A 75 0.03 5.69 -9.70
N ASP A 76 0.21 5.88 -8.40
CA ASP A 76 1.14 6.86 -7.85
C ASP A 76 2.59 6.47 -8.14
N ALA A 77 2.96 5.19 -8.00
CA ALA A 77 4.30 4.72 -8.38
C ALA A 77 4.61 4.98 -9.86
N ASN A 78 3.63 4.83 -10.76
CA ASN A 78 3.80 5.14 -12.18
C ASN A 78 3.99 6.64 -12.45
N ASN A 79 3.34 7.50 -11.67
CA ASN A 79 3.38 8.96 -11.86
C ASN A 79 4.57 9.62 -11.15
N GLU A 80 4.90 9.13 -9.95
CA GLU A 80 5.85 9.76 -9.01
C GLU A 80 7.13 8.93 -8.83
N GLY A 81 7.15 7.70 -9.33
CA GLY A 81 8.31 6.81 -9.36
C GLY A 81 8.42 5.83 -8.19
N ILE A 82 7.76 6.10 -7.06
CA ILE A 82 7.75 5.22 -5.89
C ILE A 82 6.46 5.39 -5.09
N ALA A 83 5.92 4.29 -4.59
CA ALA A 83 4.82 4.27 -3.62
C ALA A 83 5.02 3.11 -2.65
N PHE A 84 4.46 3.24 -1.44
CA PHE A 84 4.54 2.23 -0.39
C PHE A 84 3.17 1.59 -0.16
N ILE A 85 3.17 0.26 -0.01
CA ILE A 85 2.01 -0.48 0.49
C ILE A 85 2.42 -1.10 1.81
N ILE A 86 1.61 -0.85 2.84
CA ILE A 86 1.85 -1.34 4.19
C ILE A 86 0.69 -2.27 4.52
N ILE A 87 0.95 -3.57 4.56
CA ILE A 87 -0.04 -4.58 4.94
C ILE A 87 0.22 -4.93 6.41
N ASN A 88 -0.72 -4.56 7.29
CA ASN A 88 -0.67 -4.96 8.69
C ASN A 88 -1.32 -6.34 8.86
N GLU A 89 -0.96 -7.05 9.94
CA GLU A 89 -1.68 -8.24 10.40
C GLU A 89 -1.79 -9.41 9.39
N ILE A 90 -0.80 -9.56 8.52
CA ILE A 90 -0.72 -10.60 7.46
C ILE A 90 -0.77 -12.06 7.99
N ASN A 91 -0.74 -12.28 9.31
CA ASN A 91 -0.74 -13.59 9.97
C ASN A 91 -1.76 -13.68 11.14
N ALA A 92 -2.71 -12.75 11.23
CA ALA A 92 -3.75 -12.81 12.27
C ALA A 92 -4.71 -13.99 12.04
#